data_AF-A0A958ZW47-F1
#
_entry.id   AF-A0A958ZW47-F1
#
_cell.length_a   1.000
_cell.length_b   1.000
_cell.length_c   1.000
_cell.angle_alpha   90.00
_cell.angle_beta   90.00
_cell.angle_gamma   90.00
#
_symmetry.space_group_name_H-M   'P 1'
#
loop_
_entity.id
_entity.type
_entity.pdbx_description
1 polymer ?
#
loop_
_entity_poly.entity_id
_entity_poly.type
_entity_poly.pdbx_seq_one_letter_code
_entity_poly.pdbx_strand_id
1 'polypeptide(L)'
;MLWILRRTSLEVFLITFAPLWIASIIEEEYFWMRVSVSILAGLIFFSWYLIIGLKLNEQLPDESFKPDLFFKLNWFYVLALFSTSVIIGDPENANKEMPIYIMVLVVYFVFAFFYLVYFTANAYVKVFASDKTLPREELILFAFMAIPLGVWIVQPRIRKMFIGKELI
;
A
#
# COMPACT_ATOMS: atom_id res chain seq x y z
N MET A 1 13.00 -3.03 6.72
CA MET A 1 11.96 -2.25 6.01
C MET A 1 11.67 -0.87 6.62
N LEU A 2 11.75 -0.65 7.94
CA LEU A 2 11.50 0.66 8.59
C LEU A 2 12.29 1.86 8.00
N TRP A 3 13.44 1.62 7.34
CA TRP A 3 14.20 2.66 6.66
C TRP A 3 13.37 3.45 5.64
N ILE A 4 12.31 2.85 5.07
CA ILE A 4 11.50 3.46 3.99
C ILE A 4 10.83 4.77 4.45
N LEU A 5 10.57 4.92 5.75
CA LEU A 5 10.00 6.13 6.35
C LEU A 5 10.96 7.33 6.33
N ARG A 6 12.27 7.10 6.19
CA ARG A 6 13.31 8.16 6.16
C ARG A 6 13.73 8.55 4.73
N ARG A 7 13.30 7.76 3.74
CA ARG A 7 13.63 7.92 2.32
C ARG A 7 12.86 9.08 1.69
N THR A 8 13.46 9.70 0.69
CA THR A 8 12.85 10.73 -0.15
C THR A 8 11.67 10.16 -0.95
N SER A 9 10.76 11.02 -1.41
CA SER A 9 9.62 10.59 -2.24
C SER A 9 10.06 9.88 -3.52
N LEU A 10 11.18 10.31 -4.12
CA LEU A 10 11.75 9.67 -5.31
C LEU A 10 12.27 8.26 -5.02
N GLU A 11 13.01 8.06 -3.93
CA GLU A 11 13.46 6.73 -3.52
C GLU A 11 12.28 5.80 -3.22
N VAL A 12 11.24 6.29 -2.52
CA VAL A 12 10.06 5.48 -2.21
C VAL A 12 9.24 5.17 -3.46
N PHE A 13 9.08 6.13 -4.37
CA PHE A 13 8.49 5.92 -5.68
C PHE A 13 9.23 4.81 -6.45
N LEU A 14 10.55 4.92 -6.59
CA LEU A 14 11.35 3.91 -7.29
C LEU A 14 11.25 2.53 -6.61
N ILE A 15 11.33 2.46 -5.29
CA ILE A 15 11.19 1.21 -4.53
C ILE A 15 9.82 0.56 -4.75
N THR A 16 8.74 1.34 -4.82
CA THR A 16 7.36 0.80 -4.94
C THR A 16 6.93 0.58 -6.39
N PHE A 17 7.46 1.32 -7.37
CA PHE A 17 7.03 1.27 -8.78
C PHE A 17 8.00 0.60 -9.73
N ALA A 18 9.31 0.73 -9.54
CA ALA A 18 10.26 0.09 -10.45
C ALA A 18 10.08 -1.44 -10.50
N PRO A 19 9.82 -2.16 -9.39
CA PRO A 19 9.55 -3.60 -9.45
C PRO A 19 8.29 -3.96 -10.27
N LEU A 20 7.22 -3.15 -10.20
CA LEU A 20 6.00 -3.36 -11.00
C LEU A 20 6.27 -3.12 -12.49
N TRP A 21 7.06 -2.10 -12.81
CA TRP A 21 7.44 -1.81 -14.20
C TRP A 21 8.39 -2.88 -14.76
N ILE A 22 9.37 -3.33 -13.97
CA ILE A 22 10.26 -4.46 -14.33
C ILE A 22 9.43 -5.73 -14.56
N ALA A 23 8.45 -6.04 -13.70
CA ALA A 23 7.54 -7.17 -13.92
C ALA A 23 6.79 -7.09 -15.26
N SER A 24 6.38 -5.88 -15.69
CA SER A 24 5.63 -5.68 -16.93
C SER A 24 6.45 -5.80 -18.23
N ILE A 25 7.78 -5.77 -18.16
CA ILE A 25 8.67 -5.92 -19.32
C ILE A 25 9.34 -7.30 -19.42
N ILE A 26 9.09 -8.21 -18.47
CA ILE A 26 9.60 -9.58 -18.53
C ILE A 26 8.77 -10.38 -19.53
N GLU A 27 9.44 -10.92 -20.54
CA GLU A 27 8.84 -11.73 -21.60
C GLU A 27 8.16 -13.00 -21.05
N GLU A 28 7.16 -13.49 -21.79
CA GLU A 28 6.30 -14.59 -21.32
C GLU A 28 7.06 -15.91 -21.14
N GLU A 29 8.14 -16.12 -21.90
CA GLU A 29 9.03 -17.28 -21.77
C GLU A 29 9.67 -17.40 -20.37
N TYR A 30 9.79 -16.28 -19.63
CA TYR A 30 10.28 -16.25 -18.25
C TYR A 30 9.15 -16.22 -17.20
N PHE A 31 8.05 -16.95 -17.44
CA PHE A 31 6.85 -16.98 -16.58
C PHE A 31 7.16 -16.98 -15.06
N TRP A 32 7.98 -17.91 -14.57
CA TRP A 32 8.30 -18.00 -13.13
C TRP A 32 9.09 -16.79 -12.61
N MET A 33 9.94 -16.17 -13.43
CA MET A 33 10.63 -14.92 -13.09
C MET A 33 9.62 -13.77 -13.03
N ARG A 34 8.74 -13.65 -14.03
CA ARG A 34 7.66 -12.66 -14.08
C ARG A 34 6.75 -12.74 -12.84
N VAL A 35 6.31 -13.95 -12.48
CA VAL A 35 5.51 -14.23 -11.28
C VAL A 35 6.26 -13.84 -10.01
N SER A 36 7.54 -14.24 -9.88
CA SER A 36 8.35 -13.95 -8.69
C SER A 36 8.59 -12.45 -8.49
N VAL A 37 8.93 -11.73 -9.56
CA VAL A 37 9.13 -10.28 -9.53
C VAL A 37 7.81 -9.55 -9.26
N SER A 38 6.69 -10.01 -9.85
CA SER A 38 5.36 -9.46 -9.61
C SER A 38 4.92 -9.61 -8.15
N ILE A 39 5.09 -10.80 -7.54
CA ILE A 39 4.77 -11.05 -6.13
C ILE A 39 5.65 -10.18 -5.22
N LEU A 40 6.95 -10.08 -5.51
CA LEU A 40 7.85 -9.21 -4.77
C LEU A 40 7.46 -7.72 -4.89
N ALA A 41 7.04 -7.28 -6.07
CA ALA A 41 6.57 -5.93 -6.32
C ALA A 41 5.29 -5.62 -5.55
N GLY A 42 4.30 -6.51 -5.59
CA GLY A 42 3.07 -6.42 -4.79
C GLY A 42 3.35 -6.41 -3.29
N LEU A 43 4.25 -7.28 -2.82
CA LEU A 43 4.70 -7.30 -1.42
C LEU A 43 5.28 -5.94 -1.01
N ILE A 44 6.18 -5.36 -1.80
CA ILE A 44 6.77 -4.04 -1.50
C ILE A 44 5.69 -2.94 -1.51
N PHE A 45 4.83 -2.92 -2.53
CA PHE A 45 3.76 -1.94 -2.71
C PHE A 45 2.74 -1.98 -1.55
N PHE A 46 2.15 -3.13 -1.24
CA PHE A 46 1.18 -3.23 -0.15
C PHE A 46 1.83 -3.05 1.23
N SER A 47 3.08 -3.47 1.42
CA SER A 47 3.82 -3.24 2.67
C SER A 47 4.10 -1.76 2.94
N TRP A 48 4.13 -0.90 1.93
CA TRP A 48 4.24 0.55 2.12
C TRP A 48 3.06 1.10 2.94
N TYR A 49 1.83 0.73 2.57
CA TYR A 49 0.63 1.03 3.37
C TYR A 49 0.69 0.42 4.75
N LEU A 50 1.03 -0.88 4.87
CA LEU A 50 1.12 -1.56 6.16
C LEU A 50 2.06 -0.82 7.13
N ILE A 51 3.27 -0.49 6.67
CA ILE A 51 4.30 0.14 7.51
C ILE A 51 3.88 1.55 7.89
N ILE A 52 3.36 2.36 6.97
CA ILE A 52 2.94 3.72 7.26
C ILE A 52 1.71 3.73 8.16
N GLY A 53 0.70 2.91 7.86
CA GLY A 53 -0.51 2.79 8.66
C GLY A 53 -0.20 2.38 10.10
N LEU A 54 0.58 1.30 10.30
CA LEU A 54 1.01 0.87 11.63
C LEU A 54 1.87 1.93 12.33
N LYS A 55 2.85 2.52 11.66
CA LYS A 55 3.76 3.51 12.28
C LYS A 55 3.16 4.87 12.50
N LEU A 56 2.02 5.23 11.89
CA LEU A 56 1.24 6.40 12.27
C LEU A 56 0.27 6.07 13.42
N ASN A 57 -0.37 4.89 13.37
CA ASN A 57 -1.26 4.39 14.42
C ASN A 57 -0.54 4.18 15.77
N GLU A 58 0.74 3.80 15.76
CA GLU A 58 1.61 3.76 16.96
C GLU A 58 1.92 5.14 17.57
N GLN A 59 1.63 6.24 16.87
CA GLN A 59 2.01 7.61 17.26
C GLN A 59 0.80 8.43 17.71
N LEU A 60 -0.39 7.84 17.68
CA LEU A 60 -1.59 8.41 18.26
C LEU A 60 -1.58 8.20 19.78
N PRO A 61 -2.09 9.15 20.59
CA PRO A 61 -2.31 8.96 22.02
C PRO A 61 -3.03 7.65 22.34
N ASP A 62 -2.78 7.08 23.51
CA ASP A 62 -3.35 5.78 23.91
C ASP A 62 -4.88 5.73 23.87
N GLU A 63 -5.53 6.88 24.05
CA GLU A 63 -6.97 7.12 23.98
C GLU A 63 -7.52 7.16 22.54
N SER A 64 -6.64 7.14 21.54
CA SER A 64 -6.97 7.26 20.12
C SER A 64 -6.31 6.15 19.29
N PHE A 65 -7.09 5.10 19.04
CA PHE A 65 -7.10 4.24 17.84
C PHE A 65 -5.75 3.68 17.32
N LYS A 66 -5.32 2.42 17.43
CA LYS A 66 -5.70 1.18 18.19
C LYS A 66 -7.12 0.58 17.97
N PRO A 67 -7.32 -0.72 17.69
CA PRO A 67 -6.38 -1.83 17.38
C PRO A 67 -6.15 -2.03 15.86
N ASP A 68 -5.14 -2.83 15.49
CA ASP A 68 -4.66 -2.96 14.10
C ASP A 68 -4.90 -4.34 13.43
N LEU A 69 -5.52 -5.30 14.12
CA LEU A 69 -5.67 -6.68 13.65
C LEU A 69 -6.46 -6.75 12.33
N PHE A 70 -7.58 -6.04 12.21
CA PHE A 70 -8.39 -6.02 10.99
C PHE A 70 -7.65 -5.37 9.81
N PHE A 71 -6.75 -4.42 10.06
CA PHE A 71 -5.87 -3.84 9.04
C PHE A 71 -4.82 -4.86 8.55
N LYS A 72 -4.17 -5.57 9.48
CA LYS A 72 -3.23 -6.66 9.16
C LYS A 72 -3.90 -7.81 8.37
N LEU A 73 -5.13 -8.19 8.75
CA LEU A 73 -5.89 -9.23 8.05
C LEU A 73 -6.27 -8.81 6.63
N ASN A 74 -6.76 -7.58 6.42
CA ASN A 74 -7.04 -7.06 5.09
C ASN A 74 -5.77 -6.92 4.24
N TRP A 75 -4.63 -6.57 4.85
CA TRP A 75 -3.33 -6.53 4.14
C TRP A 75 -2.92 -7.92 3.66
N PHE A 76 -3.03 -8.92 4.53
CA PHE A 76 -2.72 -10.31 4.17
C PHE A 76 -3.66 -10.82 3.09
N TYR A 77 -4.96 -10.51 3.17
CA TYR A 77 -5.94 -10.86 2.14
C TYR A 77 -5.60 -10.25 0.78
N VAL A 78 -5.31 -8.94 0.74
CA VAL A 78 -4.95 -8.22 -0.48
C VAL A 78 -3.68 -8.81 -1.10
N LEU A 79 -2.64 -9.06 -0.30
CA LEU A 79 -1.41 -9.68 -0.78
C LEU A 79 -1.64 -11.11 -1.28
N ALA A 80 -2.44 -11.90 -0.57
CA ALA A 80 -2.75 -13.28 -0.96
C ALA A 80 -3.51 -13.34 -2.28
N LEU A 81 -4.62 -12.61 -2.42
CA LEU A 81 -5.40 -12.62 -3.66
C LEU A 81 -4.62 -12.02 -4.84
N PHE A 82 -3.84 -10.96 -4.61
CA PHE A 82 -2.92 -10.44 -5.62
C PHE A 82 -1.93 -11.52 -6.09
N SER A 83 -1.26 -12.20 -5.16
CA SER A 83 -0.28 -13.26 -5.48
C SER A 83 -0.94 -14.43 -6.22
N THR A 84 -2.14 -14.85 -5.78
CA THR A 84 -2.95 -15.86 -6.47
C THR A 84 -3.34 -15.42 -7.88
N SER A 85 -3.73 -14.15 -8.08
CA SER A 85 -4.10 -13.62 -9.40
C SER A 85 -2.91 -13.58 -10.36
N VAL A 86 -1.70 -13.32 -9.85
CA VAL A 86 -0.45 -13.36 -10.63
C VAL A 86 -0.07 -14.80 -11.00
N ILE A 87 -0.29 -15.78 -10.13
CA ILE A 87 0.02 -17.20 -10.38
C ILE A 87 -0.99 -17.84 -11.35
N ILE A 88 -2.28 -17.51 -11.21
CA ILE A 88 -3.37 -18.05 -12.04
C ILE A 88 -3.55 -17.25 -13.34
N GLY A 89 -2.89 -16.10 -13.47
CA GLY A 89 -2.96 -15.16 -14.60
C GLY A 89 -2.40 -15.72 -15.91
N ASP A 90 -3.15 -16.66 -16.49
CA ASP A 90 -2.95 -17.26 -17.80
C ASP A 90 -3.92 -16.61 -18.81
N PRO A 91 -3.41 -15.87 -19.82
CA PRO A 91 -4.22 -15.20 -20.83
C PRO A 91 -5.17 -16.15 -21.59
N GLU A 92 -4.79 -17.42 -21.79
CA GLU A 92 -5.58 -18.37 -22.58
C GLU A 92 -6.88 -18.80 -21.86
N ASN A 93 -6.90 -18.72 -20.53
CA ASN A 93 -8.05 -19.13 -19.71
C ASN A 93 -9.04 -18.00 -19.39
N ALA A 94 -8.75 -16.75 -19.76
CA ALA A 94 -9.58 -15.57 -19.47
C ALA A 94 -10.96 -15.57 -20.15
N ASN A 95 -11.17 -16.39 -21.19
CA ASN A 95 -12.42 -16.46 -21.96
C ASN A 95 -13.51 -17.38 -21.35
N LYS A 96 -13.28 -17.96 -20.16
CA LYS A 96 -14.26 -18.78 -19.45
C LYS A 96 -15.13 -17.92 -18.54
N GLU A 97 -16.41 -18.27 -18.38
CA GLU A 97 -17.32 -17.58 -17.46
C GLU A 97 -16.71 -17.54 -16.06
N MET A 98 -16.50 -16.33 -15.53
CA MET A 98 -15.91 -16.10 -14.22
C MET A 98 -16.86 -16.59 -13.12
N PRO A 99 -16.51 -17.64 -12.33
CA PRO A 99 -17.41 -18.17 -11.34
C PRO A 99 -17.77 -17.14 -10.26
N ILE A 100 -19.02 -17.16 -9.79
CA ILE A 100 -19.58 -16.20 -8.82
C ILE A 100 -18.70 -16.06 -7.57
N TYR A 101 -18.07 -17.14 -7.10
CA TYR A 101 -17.18 -17.09 -5.94
C TYR A 101 -15.94 -16.20 -6.18
N ILE A 102 -15.41 -16.13 -7.40
CA ILE A 102 -14.28 -15.24 -7.72
C ILE A 102 -14.76 -13.78 -7.72
N MET A 103 -15.98 -13.50 -8.20
CA MET A 103 -16.57 -12.15 -8.10
C MET A 103 -16.67 -11.69 -6.64
N VAL A 104 -17.11 -12.55 -5.71
CA VAL A 104 -17.16 -12.24 -4.27
C VAL A 104 -15.76 -11.95 -3.71
N LEU A 105 -14.73 -12.73 -4.09
CA LEU A 105 -13.35 -12.48 -3.69
C LEU A 105 -12.82 -11.14 -4.22
N VAL A 106 -13.13 -10.79 -5.47
CA VAL A 106 -12.72 -9.50 -6.07
C VAL A 106 -13.44 -8.32 -5.40
N VAL A 107 -14.73 -8.44 -5.08
CA VAL A 107 -15.46 -7.39 -4.34
C VAL A 107 -14.86 -7.20 -2.94
N TYR A 108 -14.54 -8.29 -2.23
CA TYR A 108 -13.86 -8.18 -0.93
C TYR A 108 -12.43 -7.66 -1.05
N PHE A 109 -11.69 -7.96 -2.13
CA PHE A 109 -10.38 -7.36 -2.40
C PHE A 109 -10.45 -5.85 -2.57
N VAL A 110 -11.42 -5.35 -3.35
CA VAL A 110 -11.65 -3.91 -3.52
C VAL A 110 -11.94 -3.28 -2.15
N PHE A 111 -12.87 -3.85 -1.37
CA PHE A 111 -13.16 -3.40 -0.01
C PHE A 111 -11.91 -3.40 0.90
N ALA A 112 -11.15 -4.50 0.92
CA ALA A 112 -9.96 -4.65 1.74
C ALA A 112 -8.88 -3.64 1.37
N PHE A 113 -8.64 -3.42 0.07
CA PHE A 113 -7.71 -2.41 -0.42
C PHE A 113 -8.16 -0.98 -0.03
N PHE A 114 -9.43 -0.63 -0.24
CA PHE A 114 -9.98 0.65 0.23
C PHE A 114 -9.85 0.81 1.75
N TYR A 115 -10.03 -0.25 2.52
CA TYR A 115 -9.81 -0.23 3.98
C TYR A 115 -8.34 0.02 4.35
N LEU A 116 -7.38 -0.54 3.61
CA LEU A 116 -5.95 -0.24 3.82
C LEU A 116 -5.63 1.24 3.59
N VAL A 117 -6.15 1.78 2.49
CA VAL A 117 -5.98 3.19 2.10
C VAL A 117 -6.63 4.10 3.15
N TYR A 118 -7.88 3.82 3.53
CA TYR A 118 -8.63 4.57 4.55
C TYR A 118 -7.94 4.55 5.92
N PHE A 119 -7.53 3.38 6.41
CA PHE A 119 -6.84 3.25 7.70
C PHE A 119 -5.56 4.09 7.72
N THR A 120 -4.75 3.99 6.65
CA THR A 120 -3.49 4.73 6.51
C THR A 120 -3.72 6.24 6.44
N ALA A 121 -4.71 6.69 5.65
CA ALA A 121 -5.07 8.10 5.51
C ALA A 121 -5.62 8.70 6.82
N ASN A 122 -6.50 7.97 7.51
CA ASN A 122 -7.10 8.39 8.79
C ASN A 122 -6.02 8.50 9.89
N ALA A 123 -5.12 7.53 9.99
CA ALA A 123 -3.97 7.61 10.90
C ALA A 123 -3.07 8.81 10.60
N TYR A 124 -2.81 9.10 9.31
CA TYR A 124 -2.05 10.28 8.89
C TYR A 124 -2.72 11.59 9.28
N VAL A 125 -4.01 11.75 8.97
CA VAL A 125 -4.78 12.95 9.34
C VAL A 125 -4.71 13.20 10.85
N LYS A 126 -4.96 12.18 11.66
CA LYS A 126 -4.93 12.29 13.12
C LYS A 126 -3.55 12.65 13.67
N VAL A 127 -2.47 12.05 13.15
CA VAL A 127 -1.09 12.37 13.53
C VAL A 127 -0.72 13.82 13.21
N PHE A 128 -1.24 14.37 12.10
CA PHE A 128 -0.95 15.73 11.65
C PHE A 128 -2.09 16.73 11.91
N ALA A 129 -3.06 16.41 12.78
CA ALA A 129 -4.26 17.23 13.00
C ALA A 129 -3.96 18.65 13.56
N SER A 130 -2.79 18.85 14.17
CA SER A 130 -2.31 20.16 14.64
C SER A 130 -1.60 21.00 13.56
N ASP A 131 -1.29 20.42 12.40
CA ASP A 131 -0.66 21.11 11.27
C ASP A 131 -1.73 21.91 10.48
N LYS A 132 -1.76 23.23 10.68
CA LYS A 132 -2.66 24.14 9.95
C LYS A 132 -2.42 24.17 8.42
N THR A 133 -1.35 23.55 7.92
CA THR A 133 -1.07 23.40 6.48
C THR A 133 -1.55 22.07 5.91
N LEU A 134 -2.24 21.23 6.70
CA LEU A 134 -2.79 19.98 6.23
C LEU A 134 -3.94 20.23 5.23
N PRO A 135 -3.92 19.60 4.04
CA PRO A 135 -5.10 19.52 3.16
C PRO A 135 -6.30 18.89 3.89
N ARG A 136 -7.50 19.12 3.35
CA ARG A 136 -8.71 18.44 3.85
C ARG A 136 -8.55 16.92 3.81
N GLU A 137 -9.24 16.21 4.71
CA GLU A 137 -9.08 14.77 4.92
C GLU A 137 -9.33 13.96 3.64
N GLU A 138 -10.30 14.38 2.82
CA GLU A 138 -10.62 13.73 1.54
C GLU A 138 -9.46 13.85 0.54
N LEU A 139 -8.74 14.98 0.52
CA LEU A 139 -7.56 15.17 -0.32
C LEU A 139 -6.39 14.29 0.14
N ILE A 140 -6.29 14.00 1.44
CA ILE A 140 -5.30 13.03 1.95
C ILE A 140 -5.69 11.62 1.54
N LEU A 141 -6.98 11.24 1.64
CA LEU A 141 -7.46 9.94 1.15
C LEU A 141 -7.20 9.78 -0.35
N PHE A 142 -7.54 10.78 -1.16
CA PHE A 142 -7.23 10.80 -2.60
C PHE A 142 -5.72 10.75 -2.87
N ALA A 143 -4.88 11.42 -2.06
CA ALA A 143 -3.43 11.28 -2.20
C ALA A 143 -2.99 9.83 -1.96
N PHE A 144 -3.45 9.17 -0.90
CA PHE A 144 -3.13 7.76 -0.68
C PHE A 144 -3.71 6.81 -1.74
N MET A 145 -4.81 7.15 -2.42
CA MET A 145 -5.33 6.39 -3.56
C MET A 145 -4.54 6.63 -4.86
N ALA A 146 -4.16 7.88 -5.13
CA ALA A 146 -3.57 8.32 -6.40
C ALA A 146 -2.07 8.00 -6.53
N ILE A 147 -1.68 6.78 -6.16
CA ILE A 147 -0.30 6.33 -6.26
C ILE A 147 0.04 6.09 -7.75
N PRO A 148 1.19 6.58 -8.29
CA PRO A 148 2.39 7.09 -7.61
C PRO A 148 2.37 8.53 -7.09
N LEU A 149 1.50 9.41 -7.61
CA LEU A 149 1.48 10.84 -7.27
C LEU A 149 1.30 11.08 -5.76
N GLY A 150 0.52 10.22 -5.10
CA GLY A 150 0.36 10.16 -3.65
C GLY A 150 1.66 10.13 -2.84
N VAL A 151 2.65 9.35 -3.28
CA VAL A 151 3.94 9.23 -2.57
C VAL A 151 4.67 10.57 -2.55
N TRP A 152 4.63 11.35 -3.64
CA TRP A 152 5.22 12.68 -3.67
C TRP A 152 4.58 13.66 -2.69
N ILE A 153 3.27 13.58 -2.48
CA ILE A 153 2.51 14.47 -1.60
C ILE A 153 2.69 14.09 -0.11
N VAL A 154 2.63 12.79 0.19
CA VAL A 154 2.54 12.27 1.57
C VAL A 154 3.94 12.03 2.19
N GLN A 155 4.87 11.41 1.44
CA GLN A 155 6.17 10.99 1.96
C GLN A 155 7.02 12.11 2.58
N PRO A 156 7.02 13.38 2.08
CA PRO A 156 7.81 14.44 2.71
C PRO A 156 7.42 14.75 4.16
N ARG A 157 6.13 14.66 4.52
CA ARG A 157 5.67 14.87 5.91
C ARG A 157 6.04 13.68 6.80
N ILE A 158 5.86 12.45 6.33
CA ILE A 158 6.30 11.23 7.00
C ILE A 158 7.80 11.30 7.30
N ARG A 159 8.62 11.63 6.30
CA ARG A 159 10.07 11.76 6.44
C ARG A 159 10.47 12.78 7.51
N LYS A 160 9.84 13.96 7.56
CA LYS A 160 10.09 14.96 8.62
C LYS A 160 9.81 14.40 10.01
N MET A 161 8.68 13.71 10.18
CA MET A 161 8.28 13.10 11.46
C MET A 161 9.29 12.04 11.96
N PHE A 162 9.77 11.16 11.08
CA PHE A 162 10.65 10.04 11.46
C PHE A 162 12.15 10.38 11.48
N ILE A 163 12.57 11.52 10.93
CA ILE A 163 13.94 12.06 11.10
C ILE A 163 14.01 12.96 12.33
N GLY A 164 13.00 13.81 12.59
CA GLY A 164 13.02 14.75 13.71
C GLY A 164 13.03 14.11 15.10
N LYS A 165 12.69 12.83 15.22
CA LYS A 165 12.62 12.09 16.49
C LYS A 165 13.94 11.47 16.97
N GLU A 166 15.03 11.59 16.22
CA GLU A 166 16.38 11.14 16.66
C GLU A 166 17.26 12.31 17.17
N LEU A 167 16.71 13.53 17.25
CA LEU A 167 17.40 14.73 17.73
C LEU A 167 16.89 15.21 19.11
N ILE A 168 16.24 14.33 19.86
CA ILE A 168 15.73 14.53 21.23
C ILE A 168 16.10 13.30 22.06
#